data_AF-A0A959MIH4-F1
#
_entry.id   AF-A0A959MIH4-F1
#
_cell.length_a   1.000
_cell.length_b   1.000
_cell.length_c   1.000
_cell.angle_alpha   90.00
_cell.angle_beta   90.00
_cell.angle_gamma   90.00
#
_symmetry.space_group_name_H-M   'P 1'
#
loop_
_entity.id
_entity.type
_entity.pdbx_description
1 polymer ?
#
loop_
_entity_poly.entity_id
_entity_poly.type
_entity_poly.pdbx_seq_one_letter_code
_entity_poly.pdbx_strand_id
1 'polypeptide(L)'
;MPSILSNISKLLAECEEVGTAPKYVVGGGEDPLVLYRDGGGREMIVVSDLHIAAGLDADGRYGGTENFFSDEAFSRFVDYMRSDVGGSGGILIINGDFLDFLRIVELPDSSQAFDEWSEMLAEVNIQKSPAELAKEIDNRREREFGMKTHDYRSVWRLRRSIKGHPELFVALAKWLADGTNQLVILKGNHDLEWYWLAVRNALRLEFAKIIVGESREDLEVVLRQTVLPNLIFIDDALLIDTDLYVEHGHRYDKFTVVLGEPAEVFNKKSGELELNIPFGSFFNRYLLNRLEGTYPYIDNVRPRQNILPLLIRERFPLALKIIFYHVGFLYKVLRKNWRYIRFMFGRVFFLFAAIAIPLGVLLFLFAERWSEVFGVIFSPRQSPTSLKDNLVNGLLESLKYVGGLILSYFLARLVAQLQLGEPSSLEKDARRIINNIDYRFVTMGHTHNPDQFQVDGRWFYNTGTWIPIVEASSAEVRRDRMYCFLHLKRDEETGRLEHSPLQQWDDSAGRAVRWPIVVKK
;
A
#
# COMPACT_ATOMS: atom_id res chain seq x y z
N MET A 1 30.61 13.19 -22.61
CA MET A 1 29.56 12.37 -21.96
C MET A 1 30.03 11.74 -20.64
N PRO A 2 31.22 11.11 -20.49
CA PRO A 2 31.63 10.51 -19.21
C PRO A 2 31.81 11.51 -18.05
N SER A 3 32.28 12.73 -18.34
CA SER A 3 32.48 13.78 -17.35
C SER A 3 31.19 14.40 -16.81
N ILE A 4 30.13 14.46 -17.63
CA ILE A 4 28.84 15.06 -17.26
C ILE A 4 28.04 14.08 -16.38
N LEU A 5 28.01 12.80 -16.74
CA LEU A 5 27.35 11.77 -15.92
C LEU A 5 28.02 11.62 -14.54
N SER A 6 29.35 11.76 -14.48
CA SER A 6 30.10 11.81 -13.23
C SER A 6 29.70 12.98 -12.33
N ASN A 7 29.39 14.15 -12.91
CA ASN A 7 28.96 15.33 -12.15
C ASN A 7 27.52 15.21 -11.66
N ILE A 8 26.60 14.71 -12.50
CA ILE A 8 25.18 14.51 -12.14
C ILE A 8 25.05 13.47 -11.03
N SER A 9 25.75 12.35 -11.14
CA SER A 9 25.74 11.28 -10.13
C SER A 9 26.21 11.80 -8.76
N LYS A 10 27.28 12.61 -8.73
CA LYS A 10 27.75 13.26 -7.51
C LYS A 10 26.74 14.28 -6.96
N LEU A 11 26.17 15.11 -7.83
CA LEU A 11 25.12 16.07 -7.45
C LEU A 11 23.95 15.35 -6.75
N LEU A 12 23.45 14.27 -7.35
CA LEU A 12 22.33 13.50 -6.81
C LEU A 12 22.67 12.81 -5.47
N ALA A 13 23.88 12.27 -5.33
CA ALA A 13 24.31 11.63 -4.08
C ALA A 13 24.28 12.56 -2.87
N GLU A 14 24.47 13.86 -3.10
CA GLU A 14 24.58 14.89 -2.06
C GLU A 14 23.36 15.84 -2.02
N CYS A 15 22.37 15.65 -2.91
CA CYS A 15 21.35 16.66 -3.19
C CYS A 15 20.41 16.99 -2.01
N GLU A 16 20.16 16.03 -1.12
CA GLU A 16 19.28 16.19 0.06
C GLU A 16 20.01 16.65 1.32
N GLU A 17 21.35 16.52 1.36
CA GLU A 17 22.16 16.91 2.52
C GLU A 17 22.80 18.30 2.32
N VAL A 18 23.28 18.60 1.12
CA VAL A 18 23.97 19.87 0.81
C VAL A 18 23.49 20.53 -0.48
N GLY A 19 22.55 19.91 -1.21
CA GLY A 19 22.00 20.42 -2.45
C GLY A 19 20.72 21.25 -2.26
N THR A 20 20.01 21.47 -3.37
CA THR A 20 18.74 22.20 -3.41
C THR A 20 17.52 21.32 -3.18
N ALA A 21 17.70 19.99 -3.11
CA ALA A 21 16.60 19.09 -2.85
C ALA A 21 16.23 19.12 -1.37
N PRO A 22 14.94 19.19 -1.02
CA PRO A 22 14.57 19.15 0.37
C PRO A 22 14.94 17.80 1.00
N LYS A 23 15.48 17.85 2.22
CA LYS A 23 15.92 16.66 2.95
C LYS A 23 14.77 15.68 3.20
N TYR A 24 14.99 14.41 2.86
CA TYR A 24 14.11 13.32 3.25
C TYR A 24 14.41 12.92 4.69
N VAL A 25 13.42 13.09 5.58
CA VAL A 25 13.57 12.73 6.99
C VAL A 25 12.71 11.50 7.26
N VAL A 26 13.36 10.43 7.67
CA VAL A 26 12.72 9.16 7.98
C VAL A 26 12.02 9.27 9.34
N GLY A 27 10.74 8.90 9.38
CA GLY A 27 10.00 8.77 10.61
C GLY A 27 10.47 7.58 11.44
N GLY A 28 10.55 7.75 12.75
CA GLY A 28 10.94 6.69 13.67
C GLY A 28 10.15 6.80 14.96
N GLY A 29 9.06 6.05 15.09
CA GLY A 29 8.24 6.08 16.30
C GLY A 29 6.85 5.48 16.13
N GLU A 30 6.10 5.45 17.24
CA GLU A 30 4.66 5.12 17.24
C GLU A 30 3.80 6.30 16.73
N ASP A 31 4.30 7.53 16.87
CA ASP A 31 3.66 8.75 16.38
C ASP A 31 4.29 9.23 15.06
N PRO A 32 3.51 9.81 14.14
CA PRO A 32 4.04 10.38 12.90
C PRO A 32 5.15 11.39 13.13
N LEU A 33 6.22 11.30 12.34
CA LEU A 33 7.02 12.48 12.09
C LEU A 33 6.27 13.44 11.15
N VAL A 34 5.84 14.59 11.69
CA VAL A 34 5.15 15.62 10.91
C VAL A 34 6.16 16.64 10.41
N LEU A 35 6.35 16.72 9.09
CA LEU A 35 7.20 17.73 8.46
C LEU A 35 6.38 18.97 8.13
N TYR A 36 6.77 20.11 8.70
CA TYR A 36 6.17 21.40 8.38
C TYR A 36 6.72 21.98 7.08
N ARG A 37 5.85 22.56 6.26
CA ARG A 37 6.21 23.39 5.10
C ARG A 37 5.30 24.60 4.95
N ASP A 38 5.89 25.65 4.39
CA ASP A 38 5.15 26.82 3.90
C ASP A 38 4.61 26.52 2.51
N GLY A 39 3.31 26.72 2.30
CA GLY A 39 2.65 26.55 1.02
C GLY A 39 3.00 27.66 0.03
N GLY A 40 3.58 28.78 0.48
CA GLY A 40 4.04 29.88 -0.37
C GLY A 40 2.92 30.54 -1.18
N GLY A 41 1.70 30.54 -0.63
CA GLY A 41 0.52 31.05 -1.33
C GLY A 41 0.01 30.18 -2.47
N ARG A 42 0.54 28.96 -2.66
CA ARG A 42 0.07 28.00 -3.66
C ARG A 42 -1.25 27.36 -3.26
N GLU A 43 -2.00 26.88 -4.24
CA GLU A 43 -3.18 26.05 -4.04
C GLU A 43 -2.78 24.58 -3.78
N MET A 44 -3.64 23.80 -3.11
CA MET A 44 -3.35 22.40 -2.78
C MET A 44 -4.21 21.47 -3.62
N ILE A 45 -3.58 20.57 -4.37
CA ILE A 45 -4.25 19.52 -5.14
C ILE A 45 -3.81 18.19 -4.55
N VAL A 46 -4.73 17.38 -4.02
CA VAL A 46 -4.41 16.10 -3.39
C VAL A 46 -5.08 14.96 -4.15
N VAL A 47 -4.27 13.99 -4.55
CA VAL A 47 -4.69 12.68 -5.09
C VAL A 47 -4.04 11.57 -4.26
N SER A 48 -4.53 10.34 -4.33
CA SER A 48 -3.99 9.21 -3.58
C SER A 48 -4.26 7.90 -4.31
N ASP A 49 -3.53 6.86 -3.93
CA ASP A 49 -3.82 5.47 -4.31
C ASP A 49 -3.93 5.30 -5.83
N LEU A 50 -2.84 5.68 -6.52
CA LEU A 50 -2.70 5.47 -7.96
C LEU A 50 -2.28 4.02 -8.27
N HIS A 51 -1.53 3.38 -7.37
CA HIS A 51 -1.12 1.96 -7.45
C HIS A 51 -0.54 1.54 -8.81
N ILE A 52 0.29 2.41 -9.39
CA ILE A 52 0.88 2.17 -10.71
C ILE A 52 1.90 1.04 -10.60
N ALA A 53 1.73 -0.02 -11.40
CA ALA A 53 2.71 -1.10 -11.48
C ALA A 53 3.61 -0.95 -12.72
N ALA A 54 3.76 -2.00 -13.53
CA ALA A 54 4.74 -2.05 -14.61
C ALA A 54 4.26 -1.37 -15.90
N GLY A 55 2.95 -1.18 -16.07
CA GLY A 55 2.32 -0.59 -17.23
C GLY A 55 2.36 -1.42 -18.50
N LEU A 56 2.32 -0.72 -19.63
CA LEU A 56 2.34 -1.31 -20.97
C LEU A 56 3.66 -2.03 -21.25
N ASP A 57 3.58 -3.24 -21.80
CA ASP A 57 4.70 -3.93 -22.39
C ASP A 57 4.93 -3.50 -23.86
N ALA A 58 6.04 -3.96 -24.45
CA ALA A 58 6.44 -3.59 -25.81
C ALA A 58 5.41 -3.97 -26.90
N ASP A 59 4.49 -4.90 -26.61
CA ASP A 59 3.39 -5.29 -27.50
C ASP A 59 2.08 -4.51 -27.25
N GLY A 60 2.11 -3.53 -26.34
CA GLY A 60 0.97 -2.68 -25.99
C GLY A 60 -0.04 -3.34 -25.04
N ARG A 61 0.34 -4.41 -24.33
CA ARG A 61 -0.52 -5.07 -23.35
C ARG A 61 -0.06 -4.79 -21.92
N TYR A 62 -1.00 -4.84 -20.98
CA TYR A 62 -0.71 -4.76 -19.56
C TYR A 62 -0.45 -6.15 -18.96
N GLY A 63 0.46 -6.19 -17.98
CA GLY A 63 0.65 -7.36 -17.12
C GLY A 63 -0.58 -7.61 -16.23
N GLY A 64 -0.80 -8.86 -15.83
CA GLY A 64 -1.96 -9.22 -14.99
C GLY A 64 -1.93 -8.63 -13.57
N THR A 65 -0.79 -8.08 -13.15
CA THR A 65 -0.61 -7.39 -11.86
C THR A 65 -0.86 -5.88 -11.95
N GLU A 66 -1.07 -5.32 -13.15
CA GLU A 66 -1.38 -3.89 -13.31
C GLU A 66 -2.80 -3.56 -12.84
N ASN A 67 -2.94 -2.41 -12.19
CA ASN A 67 -4.21 -1.89 -11.69
C ASN A 67 -4.53 -0.48 -12.22
N PHE A 68 -3.53 0.26 -12.70
CA PHE A 68 -3.70 1.60 -13.22
C PHE A 68 -3.80 1.59 -14.75
N PHE A 69 -4.90 2.12 -15.28
CA PHE A 69 -5.18 2.20 -16.72
C PHE A 69 -5.62 3.60 -17.14
N SER A 70 -5.24 4.60 -16.35
CA SER A 70 -5.84 5.93 -16.39
C SER A 70 -4.81 6.97 -16.83
N ASP A 71 -3.77 6.57 -17.55
CA ASP A 71 -2.66 7.40 -18.02
C ASP A 71 -3.14 8.68 -18.71
N GLU A 72 -3.97 8.54 -19.73
CA GLU A 72 -4.44 9.68 -20.51
C GLU A 72 -5.44 10.54 -19.72
N ALA A 73 -6.26 9.92 -18.86
CA ALA A 73 -7.20 10.64 -18.00
C ALA A 73 -6.46 11.47 -16.94
N PHE A 74 -5.43 10.88 -16.31
CA PHE A 74 -4.57 11.57 -15.35
C PHE A 74 -3.76 12.69 -16.02
N SER A 75 -3.24 12.45 -17.23
CA SER A 75 -2.55 13.47 -18.02
C SER A 75 -3.45 14.68 -18.31
N ARG A 76 -4.68 14.45 -18.78
CA ARG A 76 -5.67 15.54 -18.98
C ARG A 76 -6.06 16.24 -17.68
N PHE A 77 -6.19 15.49 -16.58
CA PHE A 77 -6.44 16.06 -15.26
C PHE A 77 -5.31 17.01 -14.83
N VAL A 78 -4.04 16.59 -14.98
CA VAL A 78 -2.89 17.44 -14.66
C VAL A 78 -2.89 18.68 -15.54
N ASP A 79 -3.11 18.56 -16.85
CA ASP A 79 -3.19 19.72 -17.74
C ASP A 79 -4.33 20.68 -17.37
N TYR A 80 -5.49 20.16 -16.98
CA TYR A 80 -6.59 20.97 -16.45
C TYR A 80 -6.17 21.71 -15.17
N MET A 81 -5.56 21.03 -14.21
CA MET A 81 -5.07 21.64 -12.97
C MET A 81 -4.02 22.73 -13.23
N ARG A 82 -3.09 22.52 -14.17
CA ARG A 82 -2.09 23.54 -14.56
C ARG A 82 -2.74 24.83 -15.04
N SER A 83 -3.87 24.72 -15.73
CA SER A 83 -4.62 25.88 -16.22
C SER A 83 -5.53 26.54 -15.16
N ASP A 84 -5.92 25.80 -14.11
CA ASP A 84 -6.87 26.26 -13.09
C ASP A 84 -6.19 26.89 -11.86
N VAL A 85 -4.92 26.55 -11.59
CA VAL A 85 -4.17 27.16 -10.49
C VAL A 85 -3.82 28.62 -10.76
N GLY A 86 -3.90 29.46 -9.73
CA GLY A 86 -3.53 30.87 -9.82
C GLY A 86 -2.04 31.15 -10.05
N GLY A 87 -1.67 32.44 -10.11
CA GLY A 87 -0.30 32.87 -10.44
C GLY A 87 0.81 32.41 -9.48
N SER A 88 0.48 32.07 -8.24
CA SER A 88 1.41 31.47 -7.29
C SER A 88 1.72 30.00 -7.59
N GLY A 89 0.95 29.35 -8.47
CA GLY A 89 1.04 27.93 -8.79
C GLY A 89 0.31 27.03 -7.80
N GLY A 90 0.46 25.71 -7.99
CA GLY A 90 -0.11 24.67 -7.14
C GLY A 90 0.93 23.74 -6.54
N ILE A 91 0.54 23.07 -5.45
CA ILE A 91 1.23 21.90 -4.91
C ILE A 91 0.36 20.68 -5.22
N LEU A 92 0.83 19.83 -6.13
CA LEU A 92 0.24 18.52 -6.37
C LEU A 92 0.82 17.53 -5.36
N ILE A 93 -0.04 16.99 -4.51
CA ILE A 93 0.29 16.05 -3.45
C ILE A 93 -0.26 14.69 -3.83
N ILE A 94 0.64 13.72 -4.07
CA ILE A 94 0.30 12.30 -4.18
C ILE A 94 0.42 11.71 -2.78
N ASN A 95 -0.72 11.51 -2.12
CA ASN A 95 -0.83 11.13 -0.71
C ASN A 95 -0.62 9.62 -0.46
N GLY A 96 0.50 9.07 -0.91
CA GLY A 96 0.82 7.65 -0.75
C GLY A 96 0.26 6.75 -1.84
N ASP A 97 0.86 5.56 -1.93
CA ASP A 97 0.53 4.52 -2.91
C ASP A 97 0.53 5.08 -4.35
N PHE A 98 1.58 5.86 -4.68
CA PHE A 98 1.83 6.33 -6.03
C PHE A 98 2.16 5.15 -6.94
N LEU A 99 3.16 4.35 -6.53
CA LEU A 99 3.58 3.14 -7.21
C LEU A 99 3.23 1.92 -6.37
N ASP A 100 3.03 0.77 -7.02
CA ASP A 100 3.02 -0.53 -6.37
C ASP A 100 4.24 -1.33 -6.79
N PHE A 101 5.35 -1.12 -6.08
CA PHE A 101 6.61 -1.79 -6.38
C PHE A 101 6.53 -3.31 -6.24
N LEU A 102 5.64 -3.84 -5.41
CA LEU A 102 5.53 -5.28 -5.20
C LEU A 102 4.78 -5.96 -6.34
N ARG A 103 3.96 -5.24 -7.09
CA ARG A 103 3.27 -5.72 -8.31
C ARG A 103 4.16 -5.75 -9.55
N ILE A 104 5.30 -5.05 -9.53
CA ILE A 104 6.31 -5.05 -10.61
C ILE A 104 7.20 -6.28 -10.45
N VAL A 105 6.83 -7.36 -11.13
CA VAL A 105 7.45 -8.69 -11.02
C VAL A 105 8.42 -9.00 -12.16
N GLU A 106 8.51 -8.14 -13.16
CA GLU A 106 9.31 -8.28 -14.36
C GLU A 106 10.81 -8.23 -14.05
N LEU A 107 11.53 -9.23 -14.53
CA LEU A 107 12.99 -9.32 -14.41
C LEU A 107 13.63 -8.94 -15.76
N PRO A 108 14.87 -8.43 -15.76
CA PRO A 108 15.65 -8.29 -16.98
C PRO A 108 15.81 -9.65 -17.66
N ASP A 109 15.55 -9.70 -18.96
CA ASP A 109 15.48 -10.93 -19.77
C ASP A 109 16.54 -10.99 -20.88
N SER A 110 17.30 -9.91 -21.07
CA SER A 110 18.31 -9.76 -22.13
C SER A 110 19.59 -9.11 -21.60
N SER A 111 20.72 -9.32 -22.28
CA SER A 111 21.99 -8.67 -21.93
C SER A 111 21.87 -7.15 -21.99
N GLN A 112 21.18 -6.63 -23.01
CA GLN A 112 20.91 -5.21 -23.15
C GLN A 112 20.14 -4.65 -21.94
N ALA A 113 19.16 -5.39 -21.41
CA ALA A 113 18.43 -4.95 -20.21
C ALA A 113 19.35 -4.85 -18.98
N PHE A 114 20.33 -5.75 -18.84
CA PHE A 114 21.33 -5.66 -17.76
C PHE A 114 22.32 -4.50 -17.97
N ASP A 115 22.71 -4.21 -19.21
CA ASP A 115 23.56 -3.07 -19.55
C ASP A 115 22.85 -1.75 -19.22
N GLU A 116 21.61 -1.58 -19.70
CA GLU A 116 20.77 -0.42 -19.39
C GLU A 116 20.54 -0.24 -17.88
N TRP A 117 20.38 -1.34 -17.15
CA TRP A 117 20.20 -1.29 -15.70
C TRP A 117 21.49 -0.83 -15.00
N SER A 118 22.65 -1.37 -15.40
CA SER A 118 23.95 -0.98 -14.87
C SER A 118 24.26 0.51 -15.11
N GLU A 119 23.98 1.01 -16.31
CA GLU A 119 24.15 2.43 -16.65
C GLU A 119 23.26 3.33 -15.78
N MET A 120 21.98 3.00 -15.65
CA MET A 120 21.04 3.75 -14.81
C MET A 120 21.48 3.76 -13.33
N LEU A 121 21.99 2.65 -12.81
CA LEU A 121 22.50 2.59 -11.44
C LEU A 121 23.70 3.51 -11.24
N ALA A 122 24.61 3.60 -12.23
CA ALA A 122 25.76 4.49 -12.16
C ALA A 122 25.35 5.97 -12.10
N GLU A 123 24.27 6.35 -12.80
CA GLU A 123 23.70 7.71 -12.76
C GLU A 123 23.18 8.11 -11.36
N VAL A 124 22.76 7.14 -10.55
CA VAL A 124 22.30 7.35 -9.17
C VAL A 124 23.31 6.88 -8.12
N ASN A 125 24.59 6.86 -8.49
CA ASN A 125 25.74 6.56 -7.62
C ASN A 125 25.76 5.12 -7.07
N ILE A 126 25.25 4.15 -7.82
CA ILE A 126 25.37 2.72 -7.53
C ILE A 126 26.23 2.04 -8.59
N GLN A 127 27.36 1.47 -8.18
CA GLN A 127 28.27 0.75 -9.08
C GLN A 127 28.01 -0.76 -9.03
N LYS A 128 27.37 -1.30 -10.07
CA LYS A 128 27.18 -2.75 -10.28
C LYS A 128 27.33 -3.08 -11.75
N SER A 129 28.20 -4.03 -12.08
CA SER A 129 28.37 -4.48 -13.46
C SER A 129 27.19 -5.34 -13.93
N PRO A 130 26.91 -5.40 -15.25
CA PRO A 130 25.86 -6.25 -15.81
C PRO A 130 25.99 -7.72 -15.39
N ALA A 131 27.22 -8.23 -15.30
CA ALA A 131 27.51 -9.60 -14.88
C ALA A 131 27.18 -9.85 -13.40
N GLU A 132 27.44 -8.89 -12.51
CA GLU A 132 27.05 -8.97 -11.10
C GLU A 132 25.53 -8.97 -10.94
N LEU A 133 24.84 -8.07 -11.66
CA LEU A 133 23.38 -7.97 -11.65
C LEU A 133 22.72 -9.27 -12.13
N ALA A 134 23.21 -9.85 -13.23
CA ALA A 134 22.70 -11.12 -13.75
C ALA A 134 22.85 -12.26 -12.73
N LYS A 135 24.00 -12.33 -12.04
CA LYS A 135 24.26 -13.33 -11.01
C LYS A 135 23.36 -13.15 -9.78
N GLU A 136 23.07 -11.92 -9.39
CA GLU A 136 22.22 -11.61 -8.23
C GLU A 136 20.73 -11.87 -8.48
N ILE A 137 20.29 -11.88 -9.74
CA ILE A 137 18.90 -12.20 -10.15
C ILE A 137 18.70 -13.68 -10.49
N ASP A 138 19.76 -14.45 -10.74
CA ASP A 138 19.69 -15.88 -11.08
C ASP A 138 19.31 -16.78 -9.89
N ASN A 139 18.25 -16.43 -9.17
CA ASN A 139 17.65 -17.23 -8.12
C ASN A 139 16.22 -17.60 -8.51
N ARG A 140 15.93 -18.90 -8.51
CA ARG A 140 14.59 -19.47 -8.77
C ARG A 140 13.47 -18.76 -8.00
N ARG A 141 13.73 -18.30 -6.76
CA ARG A 141 12.71 -17.62 -5.94
C ARG A 141 12.33 -16.25 -6.46
N GLU A 142 13.28 -15.48 -7.01
CA GLU A 142 12.99 -14.14 -7.51
C GLU A 142 12.28 -14.22 -8.86
N ARG A 143 12.58 -15.25 -9.66
CA ARG A 143 11.77 -15.60 -10.84
C ARG A 143 10.34 -16.03 -10.50
N GLU A 144 10.12 -16.57 -9.29
CA GLU A 144 8.79 -17.06 -8.88
C GLU A 144 7.97 -16.02 -8.09
N PHE A 145 8.62 -15.10 -7.36
CA PHE A 145 7.96 -14.19 -6.40
C PHE A 145 8.36 -12.71 -6.58
N GLY A 146 8.99 -12.36 -7.69
CA GLY A 146 9.49 -11.01 -7.95
C GLY A 146 10.72 -10.62 -7.12
N MET A 147 11.29 -9.46 -7.47
CA MET A 147 12.48 -8.93 -6.84
C MET A 147 12.29 -8.60 -5.36
N LYS A 148 13.39 -8.62 -4.61
CA LYS A 148 13.43 -8.07 -3.25
C LYS A 148 13.49 -6.54 -3.27
N THR A 149 13.30 -5.95 -2.09
CA THR A 149 13.15 -4.50 -1.90
C THR A 149 14.48 -3.76 -1.65
N HIS A 150 15.57 -4.22 -2.27
CA HIS A 150 16.86 -3.51 -2.23
C HIS A 150 16.78 -2.25 -3.09
N ASP A 151 17.62 -1.26 -2.83
CA ASP A 151 17.72 -0.01 -3.60
C ASP A 151 17.86 -0.25 -5.12
N TYR A 152 18.90 -0.94 -5.57
CA TYR A 152 19.19 -1.14 -7.00
C TYR A 152 18.08 -1.88 -7.76
N ARG A 153 17.39 -2.81 -7.07
CA ARG A 153 16.22 -3.55 -7.61
C ARG A 153 14.99 -2.68 -7.70
N SER A 154 14.81 -1.79 -6.74
CA SER A 154 13.72 -0.82 -6.74
C SER A 154 13.89 0.21 -7.85
N VAL A 155 15.12 0.63 -8.14
CA VAL A 155 15.42 1.50 -9.29
C VAL A 155 15.02 0.82 -10.62
N TRP A 156 15.28 -0.49 -10.80
CA TRP A 156 14.79 -1.24 -11.97
C TRP A 156 13.26 -1.22 -12.07
N ARG A 157 12.57 -1.51 -10.95
CA ARG A 157 11.11 -1.54 -10.92
C ARG A 157 10.51 -0.17 -11.25
N LEU A 158 11.06 0.91 -10.70
CA LEU A 158 10.67 2.27 -11.05
C LEU A 158 10.81 2.53 -12.57
N ARG A 159 11.93 2.13 -13.18
CA ARG A 159 12.14 2.26 -14.64
C ARG A 159 11.08 1.52 -15.44
N ARG A 160 10.67 0.33 -15.00
CA ARG A 160 9.59 -0.43 -15.66
C ARG A 160 8.29 0.35 -15.65
N SER A 161 7.90 0.88 -14.48
CA SER A 161 6.71 1.73 -14.35
C SER A 161 6.77 2.98 -15.25
N ILE A 162 7.89 3.69 -15.25
CA ILE A 162 8.08 4.89 -16.09
C ILE A 162 7.94 4.57 -17.58
N LYS A 163 8.55 3.46 -18.04
CA LYS A 163 8.44 3.04 -19.44
C LYS A 163 7.02 2.57 -19.81
N GLY A 164 6.29 1.97 -18.87
CA GLY A 164 4.94 1.47 -19.08
C GLY A 164 3.84 2.54 -19.01
N HIS A 165 4.13 3.69 -18.41
CA HIS A 165 3.18 4.80 -18.18
C HIS A 165 3.70 6.17 -18.65
N PRO A 166 4.19 6.29 -19.90
CA PRO A 166 4.92 7.48 -20.34
C PRO A 166 4.09 8.77 -20.22
N GLU A 167 2.80 8.72 -20.57
CA GLU A 167 1.91 9.90 -20.56
C GLU A 167 1.75 10.49 -19.14
N LEU A 168 1.62 9.65 -18.13
CA LEU A 168 1.51 10.08 -16.74
C LEU A 168 2.79 10.77 -16.26
N PHE A 169 3.95 10.17 -16.51
CA PHE A 169 5.23 10.74 -16.07
C PHE A 169 5.58 12.01 -16.86
N VAL A 170 5.20 12.10 -18.13
CA VAL A 170 5.30 13.34 -18.93
C VAL A 170 4.41 14.43 -18.35
N ALA A 171 3.17 14.12 -17.96
CA ALA A 171 2.28 15.10 -17.34
C ALA A 171 2.84 15.66 -16.02
N LEU A 172 3.38 14.78 -15.17
CA LEU A 172 4.04 15.19 -13.92
C LEU A 172 5.32 16.01 -14.17
N ALA A 173 6.09 15.68 -15.21
CA ALA A 173 7.26 16.47 -15.60
C ALA A 173 6.86 17.88 -16.08
N LYS A 174 5.78 17.99 -16.87
CA LYS A 174 5.21 19.28 -17.31
C LYS A 174 4.72 20.12 -16.13
N TRP A 175 4.08 19.48 -15.14
CA TRP A 175 3.70 20.16 -13.89
C TRP A 175 4.90 20.82 -13.22
N LEU A 176 6.03 20.11 -13.09
CA LEU A 176 7.26 20.68 -12.51
C LEU A 176 7.90 21.76 -13.40
N ALA A 177 7.78 21.64 -14.71
CA ALA A 177 8.37 22.58 -15.68
C ALA A 177 7.74 23.99 -15.63
N ASP A 178 6.53 24.14 -15.10
CA ASP A 178 5.87 25.45 -14.95
C ASP A 178 6.62 26.40 -13.98
N GLY A 179 7.55 25.87 -13.17
CA GLY A 179 8.49 26.64 -12.34
C GLY A 179 7.89 27.22 -11.06
N THR A 180 6.60 27.52 -11.03
CA THR A 180 5.85 27.91 -9.82
C THR A 180 5.29 26.70 -9.07
N ASN A 181 5.02 25.62 -9.77
CA ASN A 181 4.38 24.41 -9.25
C ASN A 181 5.35 23.50 -8.48
N GLN A 182 4.80 22.72 -7.54
CA GLN A 182 5.55 21.70 -6.77
C GLN A 182 4.84 20.34 -6.81
N LEU A 183 5.62 19.27 -6.79
CA LEU A 183 5.14 17.90 -6.68
C LEU A 183 5.61 17.33 -5.34
N VAL A 184 4.67 16.88 -4.52
CA VAL A 184 4.94 16.22 -3.25
C VAL A 184 4.46 14.77 -3.33
N ILE A 185 5.34 13.84 -3.00
CA ILE A 185 5.05 12.41 -2.93
C ILE A 185 5.17 12.00 -1.46
N LEU A 186 4.04 11.67 -0.84
CA LEU A 186 4.03 10.99 0.47
C LEU A 186 4.21 9.49 0.24
N LYS A 187 4.91 8.83 1.16
CA LYS A 187 5.05 7.37 1.18
C LYS A 187 3.77 6.69 1.68
N GLY A 188 3.26 5.75 0.90
CA GLY A 188 2.24 4.79 1.29
C GLY A 188 2.83 3.43 1.67
N ASN A 189 1.97 2.41 1.76
CA ASN A 189 2.41 1.05 2.09
C ASN A 189 2.79 0.20 0.86
N HIS A 190 2.49 0.66 -0.35
CA HIS A 190 2.85 0.00 -1.62
C HIS A 190 4.13 0.57 -2.27
N ASP A 191 4.60 1.73 -1.80
CA ASP A 191 5.79 2.43 -2.28
C ASP A 191 6.77 2.80 -1.16
N LEU A 192 7.00 1.86 -0.24
CA LEU A 192 8.01 1.98 0.83
C LEU A 192 9.41 2.27 0.29
N GLU A 193 9.66 1.92 -0.98
CA GLU A 193 10.88 2.15 -1.74
C GLU A 193 11.29 3.63 -1.84
N TRP A 194 10.38 4.58 -1.60
CA TRP A 194 10.74 5.99 -1.44
C TRP A 194 11.73 6.23 -0.29
N TYR A 195 11.94 5.27 0.61
CA TYR A 195 13.03 5.28 1.60
C TYR A 195 14.42 5.37 0.96
N TRP A 196 14.62 4.75 -0.21
CA TRP A 196 15.93 4.70 -0.87
C TRP A 196 16.23 6.00 -1.63
N LEU A 197 17.33 6.66 -1.27
CA LEU A 197 17.81 7.85 -1.99
C LEU A 197 17.98 7.58 -3.49
N ALA A 198 18.48 6.40 -3.87
CA ALA A 198 18.65 6.01 -5.26
C ALA A 198 17.33 5.97 -6.04
N VAL A 199 16.22 5.57 -5.42
CA VAL A 199 14.89 5.52 -6.05
C VAL A 199 14.35 6.93 -6.26
N ARG A 200 14.45 7.80 -5.24
CA ARG A 200 14.09 9.23 -5.35
C ARG A 200 14.91 9.94 -6.43
N ASN A 201 16.22 9.68 -6.47
CA ASN A 201 17.13 10.28 -7.44
C ASN A 201 16.90 9.77 -8.86
N ALA A 202 16.54 8.49 -9.03
CA ALA A 202 16.16 7.96 -10.33
C ALA A 202 14.92 8.69 -10.86
N LEU A 203 13.88 8.90 -10.04
CA LEU A 203 12.69 9.66 -10.48
C LEU A 203 13.04 11.12 -10.83
N ARG A 204 13.84 11.80 -10.00
CA ARG A 204 14.32 13.17 -10.25
C ARG A 204 15.04 13.27 -11.60
N LEU A 205 15.94 12.33 -11.87
CA LEU A 205 16.71 12.31 -13.10
C LEU A 205 15.83 12.06 -14.32
N GLU A 206 14.88 11.13 -14.23
CA GLU A 206 13.94 10.84 -15.33
C GLU A 206 13.04 12.05 -15.64
N PHE A 207 12.50 12.76 -14.64
CA PHE A 207 11.79 14.02 -14.91
C PHE A 207 12.68 15.08 -15.55
N ALA A 208 13.92 15.24 -15.09
CA ALA A 208 14.84 16.18 -15.71
C ALA A 208 15.13 15.83 -17.18
N LYS A 209 15.31 14.54 -17.51
CA LYS A 209 15.49 14.05 -18.88
C LYS A 209 14.26 14.34 -19.76
N ILE A 210 13.05 14.11 -19.24
CA ILE A 210 11.80 14.42 -19.96
C ILE A 210 11.71 15.92 -20.28
N ILE A 211 11.94 16.78 -19.28
CA ILE A 211 11.87 18.25 -19.45
C ILE A 211 12.90 18.75 -20.48
N VAL A 212 14.15 18.28 -20.39
CA VAL A 212 15.22 18.62 -21.35
C VAL A 212 14.86 18.20 -22.77
N GLY A 213 14.21 17.05 -22.94
CA GLY A 213 13.73 16.56 -24.23
C GLY A 213 12.79 17.55 -24.93
N GLU A 214 12.05 18.36 -24.15
CA GLU A 214 11.13 19.37 -24.64
C GLU A 214 11.77 20.78 -24.75
N SER A 215 12.66 21.18 -23.83
CA SER A 215 13.19 22.56 -23.75
C SER A 215 14.59 22.78 -24.37
N ARG A 216 15.33 21.73 -24.71
CA ARG A 216 16.75 21.77 -25.15
C ARG A 216 17.73 22.43 -24.17
N GLU A 217 17.34 22.60 -22.92
CA GLU A 217 18.21 23.12 -21.86
C GLU A 217 19.24 22.09 -21.39
N ASP A 218 20.23 22.54 -20.61
CA ASP A 218 21.21 21.64 -20.01
C ASP A 218 20.59 20.82 -18.87
N LEU A 219 20.88 19.51 -18.84
CA LEU A 219 20.32 18.57 -17.87
C LEU A 219 20.68 18.91 -16.43
N GLU A 220 21.91 19.37 -16.17
CA GLU A 220 22.31 19.75 -14.82
C GLU A 220 21.58 21.02 -14.37
N VAL A 221 21.33 21.97 -15.29
CA VAL A 221 20.57 23.20 -15.03
C VAL A 221 19.12 22.87 -14.67
N VAL A 222 18.42 22.12 -15.51
CA VAL A 222 17.02 21.70 -15.27
C VAL A 222 16.90 20.92 -13.96
N LEU A 223 17.83 20.00 -13.70
CA LEU A 223 17.84 19.23 -12.47
C LEU A 223 17.98 20.16 -11.24
N ARG A 224 18.96 21.07 -11.24
CA ARG A 224 19.24 21.95 -10.09
C ARG A 224 18.16 22.99 -9.82
N GLN A 225 17.61 23.59 -10.87
CA GLN A 225 16.75 24.76 -10.78
C GLN A 225 15.26 24.40 -10.78
N THR A 226 14.88 23.32 -11.49
CA THR A 226 13.48 22.96 -11.68
C THR A 226 13.11 21.74 -10.84
N VAL A 227 13.83 20.62 -10.97
CA VAL A 227 13.38 19.34 -10.39
C VAL A 227 13.74 19.20 -8.92
N LEU A 228 15.01 19.35 -8.54
CA LEU A 228 15.47 19.17 -7.15
C LEU A 228 14.69 20.03 -6.13
N PRO A 229 14.50 21.35 -6.33
CA PRO A 229 13.81 22.18 -5.33
C PRO A 229 12.29 21.94 -5.27
N ASN A 230 11.67 21.42 -6.34
CA ASN A 230 10.21 21.34 -6.47
C ASN A 230 9.64 19.91 -6.41
N LEU A 231 10.47 18.87 -6.47
CA LEU A 231 10.08 17.47 -6.22
C LEU A 231 10.44 17.04 -4.79
N ILE A 232 9.40 16.87 -3.97
CA ILE A 232 9.51 16.69 -2.53
C ILE A 232 9.00 15.30 -2.17
N PHE A 233 9.76 14.58 -1.34
CA PHE A 233 9.35 13.28 -0.80
C PHE A 233 9.15 13.39 0.70
N ILE A 234 8.08 12.79 1.22
CA ILE A 234 7.70 12.82 2.62
C ILE A 234 7.48 11.39 3.12
N ASP A 235 8.14 11.04 4.22
CA ASP A 235 8.10 9.68 4.77
C ASP A 235 6.80 9.38 5.53
N ASP A 236 6.32 10.32 6.36
CA ASP A 236 5.26 10.03 7.33
C ASP A 236 4.03 10.94 7.18
N ALA A 237 4.18 12.23 7.49
CA ALA A 237 3.10 13.20 7.45
C ALA A 237 3.64 14.58 7.08
N LEU A 238 2.79 15.38 6.44
CA LEU A 238 3.08 16.73 6.01
C LEU A 238 2.09 17.70 6.65
N LEU A 239 2.58 18.83 7.14
CA LEU A 239 1.76 19.94 7.61
C LEU A 239 2.09 21.18 6.78
N ILE A 240 1.10 21.69 6.06
CA ILE A 240 1.24 22.91 5.25
C ILE A 240 0.51 24.07 5.94
N ASP A 241 1.20 25.21 6.09
CA ASP A 241 0.67 26.46 6.66
C ASP A 241 0.05 26.34 8.05
N THR A 242 0.44 25.32 8.82
CA THR A 242 -0.18 24.93 10.10
C THR A 242 -1.67 24.59 9.98
N ASP A 243 -2.14 24.32 8.76
CA ASP A 243 -3.56 24.35 8.42
C ASP A 243 -4.05 23.04 7.80
N LEU A 244 -3.28 22.52 6.83
CA LEU A 244 -3.53 21.27 6.14
C LEU A 244 -2.57 20.19 6.63
N TYR A 245 -3.11 19.18 7.29
CA TYR A 245 -2.39 17.96 7.66
C TYR A 245 -2.67 16.85 6.64
N VAL A 246 -1.62 16.23 6.14
CA VAL A 246 -1.65 15.16 5.14
C VAL A 246 -0.90 13.95 5.68
N GLU A 247 -1.54 12.79 5.69
CA GLU A 247 -0.89 11.49 5.87
C GLU A 247 -1.57 10.43 5.01
N HIS A 248 -0.90 9.32 4.68
CA HIS A 248 -1.56 8.28 3.89
C HIS A 248 -2.59 7.47 4.71
N GLY A 249 -2.27 7.14 5.97
CA GLY A 249 -3.18 6.44 6.90
C GLY A 249 -2.91 4.93 7.10
N HIS A 250 -1.99 4.34 6.32
CA HIS A 250 -1.63 2.90 6.41
C HIS A 250 -1.12 2.43 7.78
N ARG A 251 -0.71 3.36 8.66
CA ARG A 251 -0.27 3.04 10.03
C ARG A 251 -1.41 2.61 10.95
N TYR A 252 -2.65 2.99 10.62
CA TYR A 252 -3.84 2.64 11.41
C TYR A 252 -4.38 1.26 11.05
N ASP A 253 -3.96 0.70 9.92
CA ASP A 253 -4.23 -0.69 9.56
C ASP A 253 -3.12 -1.62 10.05
N LYS A 254 -3.52 -2.63 10.82
CA LYS A 254 -2.63 -3.66 11.36
C LYS A 254 -1.97 -4.53 10.28
N PHE A 255 -2.53 -4.57 9.07
CA PHE A 255 -1.98 -5.32 7.95
C PHE A 255 -0.81 -4.60 7.29
N THR A 256 -0.86 -3.28 7.25
CA THR A 256 0.04 -2.45 6.44
C THR A 256 0.98 -1.59 7.27
N VAL A 257 0.75 -1.50 8.59
CA VAL A 257 1.70 -0.84 9.50
C VAL A 257 3.05 -1.55 9.50
N VAL A 258 4.12 -0.77 9.33
CA VAL A 258 5.50 -1.24 9.42
C VAL A 258 5.93 -1.23 10.89
N LEU A 259 6.43 -2.37 11.40
CA LEU A 259 6.84 -2.51 12.79
C LEU A 259 8.37 -2.56 12.90
N GLY A 260 8.95 -1.54 13.54
CA GLY A 260 10.39 -1.40 13.77
C GLY A 260 11.06 -0.54 12.70
N GLU A 261 12.37 -0.74 12.50
CA GLU A 261 13.15 0.02 11.53
C GLU A 261 12.62 -0.16 10.09
N PRO A 262 12.62 0.89 9.25
CA PRO A 262 12.15 0.80 7.85
C PRO A 262 12.96 -0.15 6.97
N ALA A 263 14.25 -0.35 7.28
CA ALA A 263 15.14 -1.24 6.56
C ALA A 263 15.96 -2.11 7.51
N GLU A 264 16.22 -3.35 7.11
CA GLU A 264 16.94 -4.34 7.91
C GLU A 264 18.10 -4.96 7.13
N VAL A 265 19.15 -5.36 7.85
CA VAL A 265 20.29 -6.07 7.27
C VAL A 265 19.84 -7.45 6.79
N PHE A 266 19.74 -7.59 5.46
CA PHE A 266 19.39 -8.84 4.80
C PHE A 266 20.58 -9.81 4.80
N ASN A 267 21.77 -9.30 4.47
CA ASN A 267 22.99 -10.09 4.39
C ASN A 267 24.09 -9.48 5.26
N LYS A 268 24.38 -10.15 6.38
CA LYS A 268 25.41 -9.71 7.34
C LYS A 268 26.83 -9.69 6.78
N LYS A 269 27.10 -10.38 5.66
CA LYS A 269 28.44 -10.42 5.03
C LYS A 269 28.65 -9.28 4.04
N SER A 270 27.64 -8.94 3.24
CA SER A 270 27.70 -7.83 2.28
C SER A 270 27.25 -6.49 2.88
N GLY A 271 26.54 -6.50 4.01
CA GLY A 271 25.94 -5.31 4.60
C GLY A 271 24.67 -4.85 3.88
N GLU A 272 24.17 -5.62 2.92
CA GLU A 272 23.00 -5.25 2.12
C GLU A 272 21.74 -5.15 2.98
N LEU A 273 20.98 -4.08 2.75
CA LEU A 273 19.73 -3.77 3.40
C LEU A 273 18.54 -4.13 2.50
N GLU A 274 17.45 -4.60 3.12
CA GLU A 274 16.15 -4.83 2.49
C GLU A 274 15.08 -4.09 3.30
N LEU A 275 14.06 -3.55 2.64
CA LEU A 275 12.96 -2.90 3.35
C LEU A 275 12.20 -3.90 4.24
N ASN A 276 11.84 -3.44 5.42
CA ASN A 276 10.96 -4.15 6.34
C ASN A 276 9.51 -4.00 5.86
N ILE A 277 9.03 -4.98 5.11
CA ILE A 277 7.67 -4.98 4.58
C ILE A 277 6.64 -5.45 5.63
N PRO A 278 5.45 -4.83 5.68
CA PRO A 278 4.39 -5.22 6.61
C PRO A 278 3.72 -6.54 6.19
N PHE A 279 2.83 -7.05 7.03
CA PHE A 279 2.22 -8.37 6.84
C PHE A 279 1.41 -8.48 5.54
N GLY A 280 0.64 -7.44 5.18
CA GLY A 280 -0.16 -7.38 3.95
C GLY A 280 0.72 -7.45 2.70
N SER A 281 1.79 -6.66 2.65
CA SER A 281 2.79 -6.67 1.57
C SER A 281 3.46 -8.05 1.39
N PHE A 282 3.69 -8.77 2.49
CA PHE A 282 4.15 -10.16 2.41
C PHE A 282 3.11 -11.07 1.74
N PHE A 283 1.84 -10.93 2.10
CA PHE A 283 0.76 -11.71 1.49
C PHE A 283 0.62 -11.39 -0.01
N ASN A 284 0.74 -10.11 -0.40
CA ASN A 284 0.68 -9.70 -1.80
C ASN A 284 1.78 -10.37 -2.63
N ARG A 285 3.04 -10.18 -2.22
CA ARG A 285 4.22 -10.68 -2.96
C ARG A 285 4.23 -12.20 -3.14
N TYR A 286 3.83 -12.96 -2.12
CA TYR A 286 4.00 -14.42 -2.12
C TYR A 286 2.72 -15.20 -2.42
N LEU A 287 1.56 -14.55 -2.47
CA LEU A 287 0.28 -15.18 -2.75
C LEU A 287 -0.53 -14.47 -3.85
N LEU A 288 -0.86 -13.18 -3.67
CA LEU A 288 -1.81 -12.51 -4.56
C LEU A 288 -1.27 -12.27 -5.96
N ASN A 289 -0.01 -11.85 -6.13
CA ASN A 289 0.55 -11.62 -7.47
C ASN A 289 0.47 -12.87 -8.37
N ARG A 290 0.56 -14.07 -7.78
CA ARG A 290 0.41 -15.34 -8.53
C ARG A 290 -1.03 -15.62 -8.91
N LEU A 291 -1.96 -15.27 -8.03
CA LEU A 291 -3.39 -15.34 -8.30
C LEU A 291 -3.76 -14.37 -9.42
N GLU A 292 -3.24 -13.14 -9.39
CA GLU A 292 -3.50 -12.10 -10.39
C GLU A 292 -3.00 -12.45 -11.79
N GLY A 293 -1.84 -13.11 -11.90
CA GLY A 293 -1.39 -13.64 -13.19
C GLY A 293 -2.37 -14.65 -13.82
N THR A 294 -3.27 -15.24 -13.04
CA THR A 294 -4.34 -16.13 -13.54
C THR A 294 -5.73 -15.47 -13.51
N TYR A 295 -5.94 -14.49 -12.63
CA TYR A 295 -7.20 -13.78 -12.38
C TYR A 295 -6.90 -12.29 -12.14
N PRO A 296 -6.76 -11.50 -13.20
CA PRO A 296 -6.57 -10.06 -13.08
C PRO A 296 -7.67 -9.43 -12.21
N TYR A 297 -7.33 -8.39 -11.45
CA TYR A 297 -8.23 -7.61 -10.58
C TYR A 297 -8.75 -8.31 -9.31
N ILE A 298 -8.24 -9.48 -8.94
CA ILE A 298 -8.72 -10.16 -7.73
C ILE A 298 -8.49 -9.33 -6.46
N ASP A 299 -7.40 -8.56 -6.40
CA ASP A 299 -7.12 -7.66 -5.29
C ASP A 299 -7.93 -6.36 -5.35
N ASN A 300 -8.62 -6.07 -6.45
CA ASN A 300 -9.52 -4.90 -6.55
C ASN A 300 -10.94 -5.26 -6.07
N VAL A 301 -11.19 -6.53 -5.74
CA VAL A 301 -12.46 -6.98 -5.18
C VAL A 301 -12.63 -6.39 -3.79
N ARG A 302 -13.70 -5.62 -3.62
CA ARG A 302 -14.11 -5.05 -2.33
C ARG A 302 -15.55 -5.48 -2.01
N PRO A 303 -15.85 -5.85 -0.74
CA PRO A 303 -14.92 -6.09 0.38
C PRO A 303 -14.00 -7.30 0.16
N ARG A 304 -12.75 -7.24 0.68
CA ARG A 304 -11.72 -8.30 0.51
C ARG A 304 -12.15 -9.68 1.01
N GLN A 305 -13.07 -9.75 1.97
CA GLN A 305 -13.57 -11.04 2.48
C GLN A 305 -14.25 -11.88 1.39
N ASN A 306 -14.63 -11.26 0.26
CA ASN A 306 -15.25 -11.93 -0.87
C ASN A 306 -14.25 -12.65 -1.79
N ILE A 307 -12.94 -12.39 -1.68
CA ILE A 307 -11.91 -13.02 -2.53
C ILE A 307 -11.93 -14.55 -2.39
N LEU A 308 -11.90 -15.06 -1.16
CA LEU A 308 -11.86 -16.51 -0.91
C LEU A 308 -13.17 -17.22 -1.31
N PRO A 309 -14.37 -16.72 -0.95
CA PRO A 309 -15.63 -17.24 -1.48
C PRO A 309 -15.71 -17.22 -3.01
N LEU A 310 -15.22 -16.16 -3.66
CA LEU A 310 -15.17 -16.06 -5.12
C LEU A 310 -14.26 -17.16 -5.70
N LEU A 311 -13.05 -17.32 -5.17
CA LEU A 311 -12.12 -18.37 -5.60
C LEU A 311 -12.66 -19.79 -5.37
N ILE A 312 -13.32 -20.03 -4.23
CA ILE A 312 -13.96 -21.31 -3.91
C ILE A 312 -15.08 -21.61 -4.90
N ARG A 313 -15.92 -20.61 -5.21
CA ARG A 313 -17.06 -20.75 -6.12
C ARG A 313 -16.62 -20.99 -7.56
N GLU A 314 -15.68 -20.19 -8.06
CA GLU A 314 -15.26 -20.27 -9.46
C GLU A 314 -14.27 -21.43 -9.71
N ARG A 315 -13.42 -21.78 -8.72
CA ARG A 315 -12.32 -22.75 -8.88
C ARG A 315 -11.90 -23.47 -7.58
N PHE A 316 -12.79 -24.27 -7.00
CA PHE A 316 -12.53 -25.03 -5.77
C PHE A 316 -11.18 -25.79 -5.70
N PRO A 317 -10.73 -26.55 -6.74
CA PRO A 317 -9.46 -27.27 -6.66
C PRO A 317 -8.23 -26.35 -6.61
N LEU A 318 -8.30 -25.18 -7.25
CA LEU A 318 -7.22 -24.19 -7.23
C LEU A 318 -7.15 -23.50 -5.87
N ALA A 319 -8.30 -23.14 -5.29
CA ALA A 319 -8.37 -22.58 -3.94
C ALA A 319 -7.72 -23.53 -2.91
N LEU A 320 -8.02 -24.83 -2.97
CA LEU A 320 -7.37 -25.84 -2.11
C LEU A 320 -5.86 -25.93 -2.37
N LYS A 321 -5.42 -25.98 -3.62
CA LYS A 321 -3.99 -26.02 -3.97
C LYS A 321 -3.24 -24.82 -3.39
N ILE A 322 -3.82 -23.62 -3.46
CA ILE A 322 -3.24 -22.39 -2.94
C ILE A 322 -3.11 -22.44 -1.41
N ILE A 323 -4.17 -22.86 -0.72
CA ILE A 323 -4.16 -23.01 0.74
C ILE A 323 -3.04 -23.98 1.17
N PHE A 324 -2.94 -25.17 0.55
CA PHE A 324 -1.99 -26.19 1.02
C PHE A 324 -0.54 -26.00 0.52
N TYR A 325 -0.32 -25.48 -0.68
CA TYR A 325 1.03 -25.27 -1.24
C TYR A 325 1.77 -24.13 -0.54
N HIS A 326 1.06 -23.10 -0.10
CA HIS A 326 1.67 -21.89 0.47
C HIS A 326 1.76 -21.92 2.01
N VAL A 327 1.04 -22.80 2.73
CA VAL A 327 1.09 -22.87 4.21
C VAL A 327 2.48 -23.23 4.76
N GLY A 328 3.20 -24.16 4.13
CA GLY A 328 4.55 -24.53 4.58
C GLY A 328 5.59 -23.43 4.34
N PHE A 329 5.40 -22.62 3.30
CA PHE A 329 6.23 -21.45 3.02
C PHE A 329 5.88 -20.27 3.94
N LEU A 330 4.58 -20.03 4.12
CA LEU A 330 4.01 -19.08 5.06
C LEU A 330 4.65 -19.30 6.44
N TYR A 331 4.62 -20.53 6.97
CA TYR A 331 5.28 -20.86 8.25
C TYR A 331 6.77 -20.45 8.32
N LYS A 332 7.56 -20.69 7.26
CA LYS A 332 9.00 -20.35 7.25
C LYS A 332 9.24 -18.84 7.30
N VAL A 333 8.44 -18.05 6.58
CA VAL A 333 8.60 -16.59 6.57
C VAL A 333 7.98 -15.96 7.82
N LEU A 334 6.83 -16.48 8.25
CA LEU A 334 6.19 -16.14 9.51
C LEU A 334 7.13 -16.32 10.71
N ARG A 335 7.96 -17.37 10.72
CA ARG A 335 8.99 -17.56 11.76
C ARG A 335 10.04 -16.45 11.77
N LYS A 336 10.41 -15.88 10.61
CA LYS A 336 11.35 -14.77 10.49
C LYS A 336 10.71 -13.45 10.97
N ASN A 337 9.41 -13.29 10.73
CA ASN A 337 8.64 -12.08 11.01
C ASN A 337 7.71 -12.23 12.23
N TRP A 338 8.16 -12.95 13.26
CA TRP A 338 7.36 -13.28 14.45
C TRP A 338 6.77 -12.03 15.16
N ARG A 339 7.43 -10.87 15.03
CA ARG A 339 6.93 -9.60 15.56
C ARG A 339 5.53 -9.25 15.02
N TYR A 340 5.31 -9.42 13.73
CA TYR A 340 4.05 -9.09 13.06
C TYR A 340 2.96 -10.08 13.46
N ILE A 341 3.29 -11.36 13.57
CA ILE A 341 2.35 -12.38 14.05
C ILE A 341 1.93 -12.10 15.49
N ARG A 342 2.88 -11.77 16.37
CA ARG A 342 2.59 -11.42 17.76
C ARG A 342 1.71 -10.18 17.83
N PHE A 343 1.96 -9.18 16.99
CA PHE A 343 1.17 -7.96 16.93
C PHE A 343 -0.27 -8.22 16.45
N MET A 344 -0.44 -9.00 15.37
CA MET A 344 -1.75 -9.31 14.80
C MET A 344 -2.54 -10.31 15.64
N PHE A 345 -1.91 -11.42 16.04
CA PHE A 345 -2.54 -12.59 16.63
C PHE A 345 -2.25 -12.75 18.13
N GLY A 346 -1.56 -11.80 18.77
CA GLY A 346 -1.25 -11.87 20.20
C GLY A 346 -2.48 -12.07 21.08
N ARG A 347 -3.64 -11.51 20.68
CA ARG A 347 -4.92 -11.74 21.35
C ARG A 347 -5.60 -13.05 20.96
N VAL A 348 -5.38 -13.52 19.73
CA VAL A 348 -5.91 -14.80 19.21
C VAL A 348 -5.24 -15.99 19.88
N PHE A 349 -3.95 -15.87 20.28
CA PHE A 349 -3.29 -16.89 21.09
C PHE A 349 -4.04 -17.18 22.39
N PHE A 350 -4.49 -16.15 23.11
CA PHE A 350 -5.29 -16.33 24.33
C PHE A 350 -6.66 -16.94 24.04
N LEU A 351 -7.26 -16.62 22.89
CA LEU A 351 -8.51 -17.24 22.45
C LEU A 351 -8.30 -18.74 22.12
N PHE A 352 -7.21 -19.07 21.41
CA PHE A 352 -6.85 -20.46 21.13
C PHE A 352 -6.53 -21.23 22.40
N ALA A 353 -5.79 -20.65 23.35
CA ALA A 353 -5.56 -21.25 24.67
C ALA A 353 -6.87 -21.44 25.44
N ALA A 354 -7.78 -20.46 25.42
CA ALA A 354 -9.09 -20.55 26.04
C ALA A 354 -10.01 -21.61 25.41
N ILE A 355 -9.72 -22.07 24.18
CA ILE A 355 -10.43 -23.17 23.51
C ILE A 355 -9.71 -24.51 23.71
N ALA A 356 -8.39 -24.52 23.46
CA ALA A 356 -7.56 -25.72 23.48
C ALA A 356 -7.40 -26.30 24.89
N ILE A 357 -7.39 -25.45 25.94
CA ILE A 357 -7.31 -25.92 27.33
C ILE A 357 -8.61 -26.66 27.73
N PRO A 358 -9.82 -26.07 27.62
CA PRO A 358 -11.05 -26.81 27.90
C PRO A 358 -11.24 -28.04 27.00
N LEU A 359 -10.91 -27.93 25.71
CA LEU A 359 -11.00 -29.06 24.78
C LEU A 359 -10.00 -30.17 25.14
N GLY A 360 -8.77 -29.81 25.52
CA GLY A 360 -7.75 -30.74 25.98
C GLY A 360 -8.14 -31.43 27.29
N VAL A 361 -8.72 -30.69 28.25
CA VAL A 361 -9.29 -31.25 29.49
C VAL A 361 -10.46 -32.19 29.17
N LEU A 362 -11.35 -31.81 28.26
CA LEU A 362 -12.47 -32.65 27.83
C LEU A 362 -11.97 -33.95 27.17
N LEU A 363 -11.00 -33.85 26.27
CA LEU A 363 -10.40 -35.01 25.60
C LEU A 363 -9.64 -35.90 26.58
N PHE A 364 -8.94 -35.33 27.57
CA PHE A 364 -8.27 -36.08 28.64
C PHE A 364 -9.27 -36.84 29.52
N LEU A 365 -10.33 -36.17 29.99
CA LEU A 365 -11.39 -36.80 30.77
C LEU A 365 -12.13 -37.88 29.98
N PHE A 366 -12.30 -37.67 28.66
CA PHE A 366 -12.88 -38.65 27.76
C PHE A 366 -11.94 -39.85 27.53
N ALA A 367 -10.62 -39.61 27.43
CA ALA A 367 -9.62 -40.66 27.29
C ALA A 367 -9.50 -41.53 28.56
N GLU A 368 -9.55 -40.92 29.76
CA GLU A 368 -9.56 -41.65 31.03
C GLU A 368 -10.80 -42.55 31.19
N ARG A 369 -11.93 -42.14 30.62
CA ARG A 369 -13.21 -42.88 30.66
C ARG A 369 -13.53 -43.63 29.36
N TRP A 370 -12.57 -43.73 28.45
CA TRP A 370 -12.78 -44.31 27.13
C TRP A 370 -13.24 -45.78 27.23
N SER A 371 -12.72 -46.53 28.21
CA SER A 371 -13.10 -47.91 28.48
C SER A 371 -14.58 -48.07 28.88
N GLU A 372 -15.14 -47.12 29.63
CA GLU A 372 -16.55 -47.12 30.06
C GLU A 372 -17.49 -46.81 28.88
N VAL A 373 -17.12 -45.85 28.04
CA VAL A 373 -17.87 -45.45 26.85
C VAL A 373 -17.85 -46.54 25.78
N PHE A 374 -16.70 -47.19 25.56
CA PHE A 374 -16.56 -48.29 24.59
C PHE A 374 -17.37 -49.53 25.03
N GLY A 375 -17.42 -49.80 26.34
CA GLY A 375 -18.23 -50.88 26.92
C GLY A 375 -19.73 -50.71 26.66
N VAL A 376 -20.25 -49.48 26.70
CA VAL A 376 -21.67 -49.19 26.42
C VAL A 376 -22.00 -49.28 24.92
N ILE A 377 -21.10 -48.87 24.03
CA ILE A 377 -21.36 -48.86 22.57
C ILE A 377 -21.30 -50.27 21.96
N PHE A 378 -20.40 -51.14 22.45
CA PHE A 378 -20.16 -52.47 21.85
C PHE A 378 -20.76 -53.64 22.66
N SER A 379 -21.41 -53.39 23.80
CA SER A 379 -22.20 -54.41 24.52
C SER A 379 -23.61 -53.90 24.83
N PRO A 380 -24.61 -54.18 23.98
CA PRO A 380 -25.99 -53.83 24.26
C PRO A 380 -26.61 -54.87 25.19
N ARG A 381 -26.35 -54.80 26.51
CA ARG A 381 -27.22 -55.34 27.58
C ARG A 381 -26.64 -55.09 28.98
N GLN A 382 -27.16 -54.09 29.66
CA GLN A 382 -28.03 -54.22 30.86
C GLN A 382 -28.52 -52.82 31.28
N SER A 383 -29.72 -52.78 31.84
CA SER A 383 -30.46 -51.58 32.27
C SER A 383 -29.66 -50.70 33.26
N PRO A 384 -29.75 -49.35 33.15
CA PRO A 384 -29.05 -48.45 34.07
C PRO A 384 -29.74 -48.47 35.43
N THR A 385 -29.15 -49.15 36.43
CA THR A 385 -29.71 -49.24 37.78
C THR A 385 -29.08 -48.29 38.79
N SER A 386 -28.25 -47.32 38.37
CA SER A 386 -27.76 -46.29 39.28
C SER A 386 -28.09 -44.88 38.79
N LEU A 387 -28.57 -44.06 39.73
CA LEU A 387 -28.88 -42.64 39.54
C LEU A 387 -27.64 -41.85 39.08
N LYS A 388 -26.43 -42.38 39.34
CA LYS A 388 -25.16 -41.80 38.88
C LYS A 388 -24.92 -42.01 37.39
N ASP A 389 -25.28 -43.17 36.83
CA ASP A 389 -25.00 -43.50 35.42
C ASP A 389 -25.88 -42.70 34.44
N ASN A 390 -27.16 -42.49 34.79
CA ASN A 390 -28.06 -41.63 34.03
C ASN A 390 -27.66 -40.15 34.10
N LEU A 391 -27.14 -39.72 35.25
CA LEU A 391 -26.67 -38.35 35.46
C LEU A 391 -25.38 -38.09 34.67
N VAL A 392 -24.48 -39.07 34.61
CA VAL A 392 -23.23 -39.01 33.81
C VAL A 392 -23.52 -39.05 32.31
N ASN A 393 -24.40 -39.93 31.84
CA ASN A 393 -24.79 -40.00 30.43
C ASN A 393 -25.54 -38.73 29.99
N GLY A 394 -26.43 -38.20 30.82
CA GLY A 394 -27.08 -36.91 30.60
C GLY A 394 -26.09 -35.74 30.59
N LEU A 395 -25.05 -35.77 31.44
CA LEU A 395 -23.97 -34.77 31.43
C LEU A 395 -23.14 -34.85 30.15
N LEU A 396 -22.84 -36.06 29.66
CA LEU A 396 -22.08 -36.29 28.43
C LEU A 396 -22.85 -35.87 27.18
N GLU A 397 -24.17 -36.13 27.11
CA GLU A 397 -25.01 -35.63 26.02
C GLU A 397 -25.14 -34.12 26.06
N SER A 398 -25.40 -33.54 27.23
CA SER A 398 -25.48 -32.08 27.37
C SER A 398 -24.12 -31.40 27.09
N LEU A 399 -22.98 -32.04 27.42
CA LEU A 399 -21.64 -31.58 27.05
C LEU A 399 -21.38 -31.61 25.53
N LYS A 400 -22.00 -32.52 24.76
CA LYS A 400 -21.91 -32.48 23.29
C LYS A 400 -22.60 -31.24 22.72
N TYR A 401 -23.79 -30.91 23.22
CA TYR A 401 -24.55 -29.75 22.76
C TYR A 401 -23.95 -28.43 23.27
N VAL A 402 -23.59 -28.37 24.56
CA VAL A 402 -22.94 -27.20 25.17
C VAL A 402 -21.53 -27.01 24.62
N GLY A 403 -20.76 -28.08 24.42
CA GLY A 403 -19.44 -28.04 23.80
C GLY A 403 -19.50 -27.59 22.35
N GLY A 404 -20.51 -28.01 21.59
CA GLY A 404 -20.81 -27.50 20.25
C GLY A 404 -21.11 -26.01 20.25
N LEU A 405 -21.98 -25.53 21.15
CA LEU A 405 -22.33 -24.10 21.26
C LEU A 405 -21.14 -23.23 21.70
N ILE A 406 -20.33 -23.73 22.64
CA ILE A 406 -19.08 -23.09 23.06
C ILE A 406 -18.12 -23.01 21.87
N LEU A 407 -17.88 -24.14 21.18
CA LEU A 407 -17.01 -24.19 20.02
C LEU A 407 -17.50 -23.26 18.90
N SER A 408 -18.81 -23.24 18.62
CA SER A 408 -19.41 -22.34 17.62
C SER A 408 -19.32 -20.87 18.01
N TYR A 409 -19.55 -20.51 19.28
CA TYR A 409 -19.38 -19.14 19.77
C TYR A 409 -17.92 -18.68 19.68
N PHE A 410 -16.98 -19.54 20.05
CA PHE A 410 -15.56 -19.23 19.97
C PHE A 410 -15.04 -19.25 18.54
N LEU A 411 -15.55 -20.12 17.66
CA LEU A 411 -15.24 -20.12 16.24
C LEU A 411 -15.82 -18.87 15.57
N ALA A 412 -17.02 -18.43 15.95
CA ALA A 412 -17.60 -17.17 15.50
C ALA A 412 -16.79 -15.96 16.00
N ARG A 413 -16.34 -15.96 17.26
CA ARG A 413 -15.43 -14.94 17.82
C ARG A 413 -14.07 -14.95 17.13
N LEU A 414 -13.53 -16.12 16.82
CA LEU A 414 -12.28 -16.30 16.08
C LEU A 414 -12.43 -15.73 14.67
N VAL A 415 -13.48 -16.13 13.94
CA VAL A 415 -13.79 -15.60 12.59
C VAL A 415 -14.02 -14.08 12.63
N ALA A 416 -14.74 -13.56 13.62
CA ALA A 416 -14.96 -12.13 13.79
C ALA A 416 -13.67 -11.35 14.12
N GLN A 417 -12.77 -11.92 14.92
CA GLN A 417 -11.45 -11.33 15.20
C GLN A 417 -10.46 -11.49 14.04
N LEU A 418 -10.66 -12.53 13.22
CA LEU A 418 -9.99 -12.73 11.94
C LEU A 418 -10.67 -11.94 10.81
N GLN A 419 -11.48 -10.91 11.09
CA GLN A 419 -11.81 -9.88 10.10
C GLN A 419 -10.52 -9.09 9.80
N LEU A 420 -9.67 -9.75 9.01
CA LEU A 420 -8.31 -9.41 8.60
C LEU A 420 -8.32 -8.54 7.33
N GLY A 421 -9.33 -7.69 7.18
CA GLY A 421 -9.48 -6.80 6.03
C GLY A 421 -9.02 -5.39 6.37
N GLU A 422 -8.64 -4.63 5.34
CA GLU A 422 -8.45 -3.18 5.43
C GLU A 422 -9.65 -2.50 6.09
N PRO A 423 -9.42 -1.45 6.88
CA PRO A 423 -10.51 -0.68 7.47
C PRO A 423 -11.37 -0.08 6.35
N SER A 424 -12.70 -0.24 6.47
CA SER A 424 -13.63 0.35 5.50
C SER A 424 -13.71 1.88 5.58
N SER A 425 -13.18 2.48 6.65
CA SER A 425 -13.08 3.92 6.86
C SER A 425 -11.99 4.24 7.89
N LEU A 426 -11.34 5.39 7.73
CA LEU A 426 -10.38 5.97 8.68
C LEU A 426 -11.01 7.05 9.58
N GLU A 427 -12.33 7.20 9.56
CA GLU A 427 -13.06 8.25 10.29
C GLU A 427 -12.68 8.31 11.77
N LYS A 428 -12.54 7.16 12.43
CA LYS A 428 -12.20 7.11 13.86
C LYS A 428 -10.83 7.73 14.14
N ASP A 429 -9.84 7.40 13.32
CA ASP A 429 -8.46 7.87 13.47
C ASP A 429 -8.36 9.35 13.06
N ALA A 430 -9.05 9.74 11.98
CA ALA A 430 -9.20 11.13 11.59
C ALA A 430 -9.82 12.01 12.68
N ARG A 431 -10.92 11.56 13.31
CA ARG A 431 -11.54 12.26 14.45
C ARG A 431 -10.57 12.39 15.62
N ARG A 432 -9.73 11.38 15.88
CA ARG A 432 -8.71 11.45 16.93
C ARG A 432 -7.70 12.55 16.63
N ILE A 433 -7.26 12.70 15.39
CA ILE A 433 -6.31 13.76 14.99
C ILE A 433 -6.96 15.13 15.11
N ILE A 434 -8.15 15.30 14.53
CA ILE A 434 -8.92 16.56 14.57
C ILE A 434 -9.19 17.01 16.02
N ASN A 435 -9.43 16.08 16.94
CA ASN A 435 -9.71 16.40 18.34
C ASN A 435 -8.45 16.69 19.17
N ASN A 436 -7.30 16.12 18.80
CA ASN A 436 -6.06 16.26 19.56
C ASN A 436 -5.16 17.38 19.05
N ILE A 437 -5.33 17.79 17.79
CA ILE A 437 -4.50 18.78 17.13
C ILE A 437 -5.37 19.76 16.35
N ASP A 438 -5.04 21.06 16.41
CA ASP A 438 -5.84 22.14 15.85
C ASP A 438 -5.54 22.39 14.36
N TYR A 439 -5.81 21.40 13.51
CA TYR A 439 -5.74 21.53 12.04
C TYR A 439 -7.12 21.83 11.46
N ARG A 440 -7.22 22.74 10.48
CA ARG A 440 -8.50 23.00 9.79
C ARG A 440 -8.84 21.92 8.77
N PHE A 441 -7.82 21.34 8.14
CA PHE A 441 -7.98 20.32 7.11
C PHE A 441 -7.10 19.11 7.42
N VAL A 442 -7.68 17.92 7.37
CA VAL A 442 -6.99 16.64 7.52
C VAL A 442 -7.31 15.80 6.28
N THR A 443 -6.29 15.30 5.59
CA THR A 443 -6.48 14.43 4.43
C THR A 443 -5.77 13.09 4.62
N MET A 444 -6.46 12.01 4.24
CA MET A 444 -5.95 10.65 4.22
C MET A 444 -6.21 9.93 2.88
N GLY A 445 -5.55 8.79 2.69
CA GLY A 445 -5.74 7.87 1.57
C GLY A 445 -6.06 6.45 2.07
N HIS A 446 -5.44 5.45 1.46
CA HIS A 446 -5.27 4.07 1.95
C HIS A 446 -6.51 3.16 1.91
N THR A 447 -7.72 3.66 2.13
CA THR A 447 -8.95 2.80 2.11
C THR A 447 -9.56 2.67 0.72
N HIS A 448 -9.09 3.48 -0.24
CA HIS A 448 -9.64 3.62 -1.59
C HIS A 448 -11.10 4.11 -1.63
N ASN A 449 -11.69 4.45 -0.48
CA ASN A 449 -13.08 4.88 -0.38
C ASN A 449 -13.14 6.39 -0.16
N PRO A 450 -13.57 7.19 -1.16
CA PRO A 450 -13.66 8.63 -0.99
C PRO A 450 -14.69 8.96 0.08
N ASP A 451 -14.30 9.83 1.01
CA ASP A 451 -15.09 10.19 2.20
C ASP A 451 -14.79 11.63 2.63
N GLN A 452 -15.77 12.30 3.24
CA GLN A 452 -15.57 13.63 3.80
C GLN A 452 -16.56 13.89 4.93
N PHE A 453 -16.09 14.55 5.98
CA PHE A 453 -16.96 15.02 7.06
C PHE A 453 -16.38 16.25 7.75
N GLN A 454 -17.25 16.96 8.48
CA GLN A 454 -16.88 18.14 9.25
C GLN A 454 -17.13 17.91 10.75
N VAL A 455 -16.23 18.43 11.59
CA VAL A 455 -16.37 18.48 13.06
C VAL A 455 -15.90 19.85 13.54
N ASP A 456 -16.80 20.62 14.16
CA ASP A 456 -16.48 21.92 14.76
C ASP A 456 -15.70 22.88 13.84
N GLY A 457 -16.10 22.96 12.56
CA GLY A 457 -15.45 23.83 11.57
C GLY A 457 -14.24 23.20 10.86
N ARG A 458 -13.73 22.06 11.34
CA ARG A 458 -12.59 21.32 10.77
C ARG A 458 -13.07 20.22 9.85
N TRP A 459 -12.31 19.93 8.81
CA TRP A 459 -12.69 19.01 7.74
C TRP A 459 -11.73 17.85 7.61
N PHE A 460 -12.31 16.67 7.40
CA PHE A 460 -11.60 15.48 6.97
C PHE A 460 -11.93 15.17 5.51
N TYR A 461 -10.93 14.71 4.77
CA TYR A 461 -11.08 14.17 3.42
C TYR A 461 -10.33 12.85 3.26
N ASN A 462 -10.95 11.90 2.58
CA ASN A 462 -10.28 10.77 1.94
C ASN A 462 -10.48 10.92 0.42
N THR A 463 -9.38 11.02 -0.33
CA THR A 463 -9.46 11.27 -1.78
C THR A 463 -9.82 10.02 -2.59
N GLY A 464 -9.92 8.84 -1.97
CA GLY A 464 -10.31 7.62 -2.67
C GLY A 464 -9.13 7.02 -3.44
N THR A 465 -9.34 6.70 -4.72
CA THR A 465 -8.35 6.01 -5.56
C THR A 465 -8.52 6.36 -7.03
N TRP A 466 -7.49 6.05 -7.84
CA TRP A 466 -7.52 6.17 -9.30
C TRP A 466 -7.48 4.82 -10.02
N ILE A 467 -7.59 3.71 -9.29
CA ILE A 467 -7.70 2.36 -9.86
C ILE A 467 -9.14 1.84 -9.84
N PRO A 468 -9.53 0.98 -10.80
CA PRO A 468 -10.87 0.41 -10.82
C PRO A 468 -11.18 -0.44 -9.58
N ILE A 469 -12.28 -0.12 -8.90
CA ILE A 469 -12.80 -0.92 -7.78
C ILE A 469 -13.92 -1.84 -8.30
N VAL A 470 -13.78 -3.14 -8.06
CA VAL A 470 -14.83 -4.12 -8.39
C VAL A 470 -15.68 -4.38 -7.15
N GLU A 471 -16.84 -3.73 -7.08
CA GLU A 471 -17.79 -3.90 -5.99
C GLU A 471 -18.70 -5.11 -6.23
N ALA A 472 -18.70 -6.06 -5.30
CA ALA A 472 -19.54 -7.25 -5.35
C ALA A 472 -20.92 -7.05 -4.67
N SER A 473 -21.28 -5.84 -4.23
CA SER A 473 -22.51 -5.53 -3.48
C SER A 473 -23.44 -4.60 -4.26
N SER A 474 -24.74 -4.85 -4.19
CA SER A 474 -25.80 -4.08 -4.87
C SER A 474 -26.37 -2.92 -4.05
N ALA A 475 -25.86 -2.69 -2.83
CA ALA A 475 -26.49 -1.81 -1.84
C ALA A 475 -26.12 -0.33 -1.95
N GLU A 476 -25.09 0.03 -2.71
CA GLU A 476 -24.65 1.40 -2.91
C GLU A 476 -24.89 1.78 -4.38
N VAL A 477 -25.36 3.01 -4.65
CA VAL A 477 -25.55 3.50 -6.02
C VAL A 477 -24.23 3.30 -6.76
N ARG A 478 -24.24 2.51 -7.83
CA ARG A 478 -23.07 2.18 -8.68
C ARG A 478 -22.52 3.44 -9.36
N ARG A 479 -21.84 4.31 -8.60
CA ARG A 479 -21.02 5.39 -9.15
C ARG A 479 -19.57 4.94 -9.13
N ASP A 480 -18.88 5.26 -10.21
CA ASP A 480 -17.44 5.11 -10.31
C ASP A 480 -16.77 5.97 -9.24
N ARG A 481 -16.03 5.33 -8.32
CA ARG A 481 -15.29 5.97 -7.21
C ARG A 481 -13.88 6.41 -7.60
N MET A 482 -13.51 6.19 -8.85
CA MET A 482 -12.22 6.62 -9.38
C MET A 482 -12.15 8.13 -9.55
N TYR A 483 -10.93 8.63 -9.76
CA TYR A 483 -10.66 9.99 -10.20
C TYR A 483 -11.03 11.07 -9.19
N CYS A 484 -11.19 10.67 -7.93
CA CYS A 484 -11.46 11.60 -6.85
C CYS A 484 -10.18 12.34 -6.46
N PHE A 485 -10.33 13.62 -6.12
CA PHE A 485 -9.25 14.50 -5.70
C PHE A 485 -9.79 15.63 -4.81
N LEU A 486 -8.89 16.25 -4.05
CA LEU A 486 -9.17 17.44 -3.26
C LEU A 486 -8.46 18.63 -3.88
N HIS A 487 -9.16 19.76 -4.02
CA HIS A 487 -8.56 21.02 -4.45
C HIS A 487 -8.94 22.14 -3.49
N LEU A 488 -7.97 22.59 -2.69
CA LEU A 488 -8.12 23.70 -1.75
C LEU A 488 -7.50 24.96 -2.38
N LYS A 489 -8.35 25.91 -2.75
CA LYS A 489 -7.94 27.23 -3.26
C LYS A 489 -7.56 28.17 -2.12
N ARG A 490 -6.94 29.29 -2.48
CA ARG A 490 -6.59 30.38 -1.55
C ARG A 490 -7.69 31.43 -1.55
N ASP A 491 -8.10 31.84 -0.37
CA ASP A 491 -8.98 32.99 -0.18
C ASP A 491 -8.25 34.28 -0.58
N GLU A 492 -8.87 35.09 -1.44
CA GLU A 492 -8.24 36.29 -2.02
C GLU A 492 -7.92 37.37 -0.97
N GLU A 493 -8.69 37.44 0.12
CA GLU A 493 -8.54 38.48 1.15
C GLU A 493 -7.56 38.07 2.25
N THR A 494 -7.63 36.81 2.69
CA THR A 494 -6.90 36.28 3.83
C THR A 494 -5.66 35.47 3.45
N GLY A 495 -5.57 35.00 2.19
CA GLY A 495 -4.50 34.12 1.70
C GLY A 495 -4.51 32.72 2.33
N ARG A 496 -5.52 32.40 3.13
CA ARG A 496 -5.66 31.08 3.78
C ARG A 496 -6.30 30.08 2.83
N LEU A 497 -6.10 28.79 3.10
CA LEU A 497 -6.80 27.73 2.37
C LEU A 497 -8.30 27.80 2.62
N GLU A 498 -9.10 27.70 1.57
CA GLU A 498 -10.55 27.62 1.63
C GLU A 498 -11.02 26.18 1.66
N HIS A 499 -12.12 25.94 2.38
CA HIS A 499 -12.82 24.66 2.31
C HIS A 499 -13.35 24.43 0.89
N SER A 500 -13.19 23.20 0.41
CA SER A 500 -13.73 22.73 -0.86
C SER A 500 -14.28 21.32 -0.69
N PRO A 501 -15.48 21.00 -1.20
CA PRO A 501 -15.93 19.62 -1.23
C PRO A 501 -15.00 18.77 -2.10
N LEU A 502 -14.91 17.46 -1.83
CA LEU A 502 -14.24 16.53 -2.72
C LEU A 502 -14.79 16.65 -4.14
N GLN A 503 -13.88 16.51 -5.10
CA GLN A 503 -14.16 16.60 -6.51
C GLN A 503 -13.80 15.27 -7.18
N GLN A 504 -14.38 15.05 -8.35
CA GLN A 504 -14.06 13.96 -9.25
C GLN A 504 -13.70 14.57 -10.60
N TRP A 505 -12.66 14.04 -11.24
CA TRP A 505 -12.33 14.36 -12.61
C TRP A 505 -13.31 13.63 -13.55
N ASP A 506 -14.14 14.39 -14.27
CA ASP A 506 -15.01 13.87 -15.31
C ASP A 506 -14.24 13.92 -16.64
N ASP A 507 -13.57 12.81 -16.94
CA ASP A 507 -12.68 12.70 -18.09
C ASP A 507 -13.41 12.90 -19.44
N SER A 508 -14.67 12.46 -19.52
CA SER A 508 -15.48 12.65 -20.72
C SER A 508 -15.89 14.11 -20.92
N ALA A 509 -16.10 14.85 -19.83
CA ALA A 509 -16.44 16.28 -19.87
C ALA A 509 -15.21 17.20 -19.82
N GLY A 510 -14.01 16.68 -19.58
CA GLY A 510 -12.77 17.45 -19.48
C GLY A 510 -12.79 18.49 -18.36
N ARG A 511 -13.44 18.20 -17.23
CA ARG A 511 -13.60 19.15 -16.13
C ARG A 511 -13.74 18.47 -14.78
N ALA A 512 -13.48 19.23 -13.72
CA ALA A 512 -13.81 18.83 -12.37
C ALA A 512 -15.32 18.90 -12.09
N VAL A 513 -15.85 17.90 -11.38
CA VAL A 513 -17.23 17.88 -10.87
C VAL A 513 -17.23 17.60 -9.37
N ARG A 514 -18.25 18.08 -8.66
CA ARG A 514 -18.37 17.78 -7.22
C ARG A 514 -18.66 16.30 -7.00
N TRP A 515 -17.93 15.67 -6.09
CA TRP A 515 -18.16 14.29 -5.70
C TRP A 515 -19.36 14.19 -4.73
N PRO A 516 -20.38 13.37 -5.05
CA PRO A 516 -21.58 13.23 -4.23
C PRO A 516 -21.35 12.24 -3.08
N ILE A 517 -21.09 12.75 -1.88
CA ILE A 517 -20.97 11.91 -0.68
C ILE A 517 -22.32 11.85 0.05
N VAL A 518 -22.81 10.63 0.26
CA VAL A 518 -24.07 10.39 0.98
C VAL A 518 -23.76 10.11 2.45
N VAL A 519 -24.28 10.97 3.33
CA VAL A 519 -24.18 10.77 4.79
C VAL A 519 -24.96 9.50 5.17
N LYS A 520 -24.25 8.49 5.68
CA LYS A 520 -24.88 7.33 6.32
C LYS A 520 -25.46 7.80 7.65
N LYS A 521 -26.79 7.89 7.73
CA LYS A 521 -27.52 8.22 8.97
C LYS A 521 -27.59 7.05 9.92
#